data_AF-A0AAD9JTJ8-F1
#
_entry.id   AF-A0AAD9JTJ8-F1
#
_cell.length_a   1.000
_cell.length_b   1.000
_cell.length_c   1.000
_cell.angle_alpha   90.00
_cell.angle_beta   90.00
_cell.angle_gamma   90.00
#
_symmetry.space_group_name_H-M   'P 1'
#
loop_
_entity.id
_entity.type
_entity.pdbx_description
1 polymer ?
#
loop_
_entity_poly.entity_id
_entity_poly.type
_entity_poly.pdbx_seq_one_letter_code
_entity_poly.pdbx_strand_id
1 'polypeptide(L)'
;FVNCSCIKEEQNEEPTIRFGVCDVDCLLVNIFLPLCFVAIFMLFMIVVPSMTATIRCLPESQRTFGIGLQWVFIRVLGAIPGPICMGVIFNTICEVWQETWNGSRSGWVYDNILLGIRLVILGVVLKCLSTFFFTLALILYKAPPTGDQPKVNPLDDGRKLLS
;
A
#
# COMPACT_ATOMS: atom_id res chain seq x y z
N PHE A 1 40.45 -12.66 -5.46
CA PHE A 1 39.74 -13.30 -6.58
C PHE A 1 40.71 -13.45 -7.74
N VAL A 2 41.07 -14.68 -8.07
CA VAL A 2 41.81 -15.05 -9.29
C VAL A 2 40.99 -16.16 -9.92
N ASN A 3 40.73 -16.03 -11.24
CA ASN A 3 39.86 -16.86 -12.09
C ASN A 3 38.40 -16.38 -12.23
N CYS A 4 38.19 -15.31 -13.01
CA CYS A 4 36.88 -14.90 -13.52
C CYS A 4 36.66 -15.49 -14.93
N SER A 5 35.42 -15.85 -15.27
CA SER A 5 35.00 -16.12 -16.65
C SER A 5 33.58 -15.59 -16.86
N CYS A 6 33.37 -14.88 -17.97
CA CYS A 6 32.06 -14.40 -18.43
C CYS A 6 31.91 -14.61 -19.95
N ILE A 7 30.64 -14.84 -20.33
CA ILE A 7 30.00 -14.82 -21.66
C ILE A 7 30.07 -16.09 -22.54
N LYS A 8 28.89 -16.51 -23.05
CA LYS A 8 28.72 -17.37 -24.24
C LYS A 8 27.66 -16.79 -25.20
N GLU A 9 28.21 -16.10 -26.20
CA GLU A 9 27.88 -15.85 -27.62
C GLU A 9 26.55 -16.31 -28.26
N GLU A 10 25.98 -15.44 -29.11
CA GLU A 10 25.33 -15.83 -30.37
C GLU A 10 25.96 -15.02 -31.53
N GLN A 11 26.10 -15.67 -32.69
CA GLN A 11 27.06 -15.33 -33.75
C GLN A 11 26.85 -13.95 -34.40
N ASN A 12 27.91 -13.12 -34.37
CA ASN A 12 28.22 -11.91 -35.16
C ASN A 12 28.34 -10.55 -34.42
N GLU A 13 28.24 -10.48 -33.10
CA GLU A 13 28.54 -9.24 -32.37
C GLU A 13 29.49 -9.47 -31.18
N GLU A 14 30.53 -8.64 -31.06
CA GLU A 14 31.43 -8.66 -29.91
C GLU A 14 30.63 -8.34 -28.63
N PRO A 15 30.65 -9.23 -27.62
CA PRO A 15 29.85 -9.03 -26.42
C PRO A 15 30.42 -7.87 -25.61
N THR A 16 29.74 -6.73 -25.69
CA THR A 16 30.13 -5.50 -24.99
C THR A 16 29.43 -5.43 -23.63
N ILE A 17 30.20 -5.56 -22.55
CA ILE A 17 29.73 -5.29 -21.20
C ILE A 17 29.60 -3.77 -21.07
N ARG A 18 28.38 -3.27 -20.96
CA ARG A 18 28.12 -1.85 -20.69
C ARG A 18 27.92 -1.65 -19.19
N PHE A 19 28.66 -0.71 -18.61
CA PHE A 19 28.36 -0.21 -17.28
C PHE A 19 27.04 0.58 -17.34
N GLY A 20 26.01 0.10 -16.66
CA GLY A 20 24.69 0.74 -16.69
C GLY A 20 23.60 -0.12 -16.07
N VAL A 21 22.39 0.43 -16.08
CA VAL A 21 21.17 -0.30 -15.69
C VAL A 21 20.79 -1.23 -16.85
N CYS A 22 20.32 -2.45 -16.55
CA CYS A 22 19.78 -3.34 -17.57
C CYS A 22 18.54 -2.71 -18.20
N ASP A 23 18.35 -2.94 -19.51
CA ASP A 23 17.16 -2.47 -20.19
C ASP A 23 15.94 -3.17 -19.56
N VAL A 24 14.97 -2.38 -19.11
CA VAL A 24 13.76 -2.91 -18.48
C VAL A 24 12.74 -3.17 -19.58
N ASP A 25 12.12 -4.35 -19.56
CA ASP A 25 11.09 -4.68 -20.53
C ASP A 25 9.98 -3.61 -20.51
N CYS A 26 9.85 -2.84 -21.60
CA CYS A 26 8.83 -1.80 -21.76
C CYS A 26 7.41 -2.33 -21.54
N LEU A 27 7.20 -3.63 -21.73
CA LEU A 27 5.93 -4.32 -21.49
C LEU A 27 5.51 -4.27 -20.01
N LEU A 28 6.47 -4.35 -19.08
CA LEU A 28 6.20 -4.26 -17.64
C LEU A 28 5.65 -2.88 -17.25
N VAL A 29 6.19 -1.81 -17.86
CA VAL A 29 5.72 -0.44 -17.67
C VAL A 29 4.27 -0.29 -18.18
N ASN A 30 3.97 -0.87 -19.34
CA ASN A 30 2.61 -0.85 -19.91
C ASN A 30 1.58 -1.61 -19.05
N ILE A 31 1.98 -2.59 -18.24
CA ILE A 31 1.09 -3.29 -17.30
C ILE A 31 0.99 -2.55 -15.97
N PHE A 32 2.10 -2.01 -15.48
CA PHE A 32 2.15 -1.33 -14.18
C PHE A 32 1.31 -0.05 -14.16
N LEU A 33 1.34 0.73 -15.24
CA LEU A 33 0.61 2.00 -15.33
C LEU A 33 -0.92 1.86 -15.18
N PRO A 34 -1.64 1.01 -15.95
CA PRO A 34 -3.07 0.82 -15.78
C PRO A 34 -3.41 0.20 -14.42
N LEU A 35 -2.55 -0.67 -13.90
CA LEU A 35 -2.76 -1.26 -12.58
C LEU A 35 -2.69 -0.21 -11.46
N CYS A 36 -1.71 0.69 -11.53
CA CYS A 36 -1.62 1.83 -10.63
C CYS A 36 -2.86 2.74 -10.74
N PHE A 37 -3.34 3.01 -11.95
CA PHE A 37 -4.56 3.78 -12.16
C PHE A 37 -5.77 3.13 -11.48
N VAL A 38 -6.00 1.83 -11.71
CA VAL A 38 -7.08 1.07 -11.08
C VAL A 38 -6.94 1.05 -9.56
N ALA A 39 -5.73 0.86 -9.05
CA ALA A 39 -5.48 0.87 -7.61
C ALA A 39 -5.79 2.24 -6.99
N ILE A 40 -5.44 3.34 -7.64
CA ILE A 40 -5.76 4.70 -7.18
C ILE A 40 -7.28 4.93 -7.24
N PHE A 41 -7.93 4.53 -8.32
CA PHE A 41 -9.38 4.63 -8.46
C PHE A 41 -10.13 3.90 -7.33
N MET A 42 -9.74 2.65 -7.04
CA MET A 42 -10.29 1.88 -5.93
C MET A 42 -10.07 2.56 -4.57
N LEU A 43 -8.92 3.22 -4.38
CA LEU A 43 -8.65 3.97 -3.15
C LEU A 43 -9.68 5.09 -2.96
N PHE A 44 -9.92 5.90 -3.99
CA PHE A 44 -10.93 6.96 -3.93
C PHE A 44 -12.32 6.40 -3.64
N MET A 45 -12.70 5.30 -4.30
CA MET A 45 -13.98 4.64 -4.10
C MET A 45 -14.20 4.09 -2.69
N ILE A 46 -13.15 3.85 -1.91
CA ILE A 46 -13.27 3.42 -0.50
C ILE A 46 -13.23 4.64 0.43
N VAL A 47 -12.27 5.54 0.22
CA VAL A 47 -12.00 6.66 1.13
C VAL A 47 -13.18 7.64 1.15
N VAL A 48 -13.73 8.00 -0.02
CA VAL A 48 -14.82 8.98 -0.13
C VAL A 48 -16.10 8.53 0.60
N PRO A 49 -16.66 7.34 0.34
CA PRO A 49 -17.86 6.89 1.08
C PRO A 49 -17.56 6.64 2.55
N SER A 50 -16.35 6.19 2.89
CA SER A 50 -15.98 5.97 4.29
C SER A 50 -15.92 7.28 5.09
N MET A 51 -15.31 8.33 4.55
CA MET A 51 -15.34 9.67 5.18
C MET A 51 -16.76 10.23 5.25
N THR A 52 -17.54 10.05 4.18
CA THR A 52 -18.92 10.52 4.12
C THR A 52 -19.77 9.83 5.20
N ALA A 53 -19.62 8.52 5.40
CA ALA A 53 -20.31 7.79 6.45
C ALA A 53 -19.93 8.32 7.84
N THR A 54 -18.64 8.53 8.12
CA THR A 54 -18.18 9.08 9.39
C THR A 54 -18.80 10.46 9.69
N ILE A 55 -18.88 11.34 8.70
CA ILE A 55 -19.52 12.66 8.86
C ILE A 55 -21.02 12.53 9.15
N ARG A 56 -21.72 11.56 8.55
CA ARG A 56 -23.15 11.34 8.76
C ARG A 56 -23.46 10.66 10.10
N CYS A 57 -22.51 9.92 10.67
CA CYS A 57 -22.70 9.20 11.93
C CYS A 57 -22.33 10.04 13.17
N LEU A 58 -21.58 11.13 13.03
CA LEU A 58 -21.13 11.96 14.15
C LEU A 58 -21.78 13.35 14.18
N PRO A 59 -22.08 13.89 15.39
CA PRO A 59 -22.48 15.29 15.56
C PRO A 59 -21.33 16.23 15.16
N GLU A 60 -21.66 17.42 14.65
CA GLU A 60 -20.71 18.40 14.08
C GLU A 60 -19.46 18.63 14.95
N SER A 61 -19.64 18.74 16.26
CA SER A 61 -18.57 19.01 17.23
C SER A 61 -17.52 17.89 17.35
N GLN A 62 -17.83 16.66 16.93
CA GLN A 62 -16.96 15.49 17.07
C GLN A 62 -16.48 14.89 15.75
N ARG A 63 -16.93 15.42 14.60
CA ARG A 63 -16.60 14.86 13.27
C ARG A 63 -15.10 14.79 13.01
N THR A 64 -14.38 15.87 13.29
CA THR A 64 -12.94 15.95 13.06
C THR A 64 -12.18 14.92 13.91
N PHE A 65 -12.62 14.70 15.15
CA PHE A 65 -12.06 13.68 16.01
C PHE A 65 -12.31 12.27 15.46
N GLY A 66 -13.54 11.98 15.02
CA GLY A 66 -13.90 10.69 14.42
C GLY A 66 -13.11 10.37 13.14
N ILE A 67 -12.96 11.36 12.25
CA ILE A 67 -12.13 11.21 11.03
C ILE A 67 -10.67 10.98 11.40
N GLY A 68 -10.13 11.74 12.36
CA GLY A 68 -8.76 11.56 12.84
C GLY A 68 -8.53 10.14 13.37
N LEU A 69 -9.43 9.64 14.21
CA LEU A 69 -9.35 8.28 14.76
C LEU A 69 -9.43 7.21 13.68
N GLN A 70 -10.34 7.36 12.70
CA GLN A 70 -10.44 6.48 11.55
C GLN A 70 -9.11 6.38 10.79
N TRP A 71 -8.46 7.51 10.53
CA TRP A 71 -7.15 7.55 9.87
C TRP A 71 -6.05 6.93 10.73
N VAL A 72 -6.06 7.13 12.05
CA VAL A 72 -5.12 6.48 12.97
C VAL A 72 -5.24 4.96 12.85
N PHE A 73 -6.45 4.39 12.88
CA PHE A 73 -6.62 2.95 12.72
C PHE A 73 -6.08 2.44 11.37
N ILE A 74 -6.40 3.12 10.27
CA ILE A 74 -5.87 2.77 8.94
C ILE A 74 -4.34 2.82 8.92
N ARG A 75 -3.75 3.86 9.52
CA ARG A 75 -2.30 4.03 9.55
C ARG A 75 -1.62 3.02 10.46
N VAL A 76 -2.16 2.71 11.63
CA VAL A 76 -1.59 1.70 12.55
C VAL A 76 -1.65 0.32 11.90
N LEU A 77 -2.80 -0.05 11.34
CA LEU A 77 -2.98 -1.32 10.66
C LEU A 77 -2.24 -1.42 9.33
N GLY A 78 -1.80 -0.31 8.72
CA GLY A 78 -0.98 -0.32 7.51
C GLY A 78 0.52 -0.21 7.78
N ALA A 79 0.91 0.64 8.74
CA ALA A 79 2.30 0.97 9.03
C ALA A 79 3.01 -0.10 9.88
N ILE A 80 2.27 -0.97 10.58
CA ILE A 80 2.86 -2.11 11.28
C ILE A 80 3.12 -3.28 10.31
N PRO A 81 2.12 -3.81 9.58
CA PRO A 81 2.36 -4.92 8.66
C PRO A 81 3.14 -4.49 7.41
N GLY A 82 3.08 -3.22 7.01
CA GLY A 82 3.81 -2.71 5.84
C GLY A 82 5.31 -3.03 5.90
N PRO A 83 6.07 -2.54 6.90
CA PRO A 83 7.49 -2.84 7.08
C PRO A 83 7.78 -4.32 7.29
N ILE A 84 6.89 -5.07 7.96
CA ILE A 84 7.06 -6.52 8.17
C ILE A 84 7.00 -7.26 6.84
N CYS A 85 5.95 -7.01 6.04
CA CYS A 85 5.80 -7.59 4.70
C CYS A 85 6.95 -7.17 3.78
N MET A 86 7.35 -5.89 3.82
CA MET A 86 8.52 -5.41 3.08
C MET A 86 9.76 -6.20 3.48
N GLY A 87 10.03 -6.35 4.78
CA GLY A 87 11.17 -7.12 5.27
C GLY A 87 11.18 -8.55 4.74
N VAL A 88 10.04 -9.24 4.76
CA VAL A 88 9.94 -10.60 4.19
C VAL A 88 10.21 -10.59 2.68
N ILE A 89 9.63 -9.66 1.93
CA ILE A 89 9.84 -9.56 0.48
C ILE A 89 11.31 -9.34 0.16
N PHE A 90 11.97 -8.39 0.83
CA PHE A 90 13.40 -8.09 0.63
C PHE A 90 14.28 -9.32 0.88
N ASN A 91 13.97 -10.12 1.90
CA ASN A 91 14.70 -11.37 2.15
C ASN A 91 14.49 -12.41 1.04
N THR A 92 13.31 -12.44 0.41
CA THR A 92 12.97 -13.45 -0.62
C THR A 92 13.46 -13.14 -2.03
N ILE A 93 13.81 -11.89 -2.32
CA ILE A 93 14.30 -11.47 -3.66
C ILE A 93 15.83 -11.51 -3.78
N CYS A 94 16.52 -11.95 -2.72
CA CYS A 94 17.97 -12.08 -2.71
C CYS A 94 18.39 -13.27 -3.59
N GLU A 95 18.99 -12.97 -4.74
CA GLU A 95 19.40 -13.98 -5.73
C GLU A 95 20.74 -14.64 -5.35
N VAL A 96 21.64 -13.89 -4.70
CA VAL A 96 22.97 -14.38 -4.29
C VAL A 96 23.25 -14.06 -2.83
N TRP A 97 23.43 -15.11 -2.02
CA TRP A 97 23.86 -15.04 -0.63
C TRP A 97 25.38 -15.19 -0.56
N GLN A 98 26.08 -14.21 0.03
CA GLN A 98 27.48 -14.40 0.40
C GLN A 98 27.56 -14.81 1.87
N GLU A 99 28.17 -15.96 2.14
CA GLU A 99 28.58 -16.34 3.49
C GLU A 99 29.87 -15.59 3.83
N THR A 100 29.77 -14.67 4.79
CA THR A 100 30.96 -14.02 5.36
C THR A 100 31.71 -15.03 6.21
N TRP A 101 33.03 -14.90 6.31
CA TRP A 101 33.89 -15.80 7.10
C TRP A 101 33.45 -15.98 8.58
N ASN A 102 32.69 -15.02 9.12
CA ASN A 102 32.08 -15.05 10.46
C ASN A 102 30.70 -15.76 10.51
N GLY A 103 30.31 -16.48 9.46
CA GLY A 103 29.01 -17.16 9.36
C GLY A 103 27.82 -16.23 9.08
N SER A 104 28.05 -14.93 8.86
CA SER A 104 26.98 -13.96 8.56
C SER A 104 26.61 -14.02 7.07
N ARG A 105 25.32 -14.24 6.77
CA ARG A 105 24.77 -14.22 5.40
C ARG A 105 24.29 -12.81 5.05
N SER A 106 24.85 -12.21 4.01
CA SER A 106 24.41 -10.91 3.47
C SER A 106 24.14 -11.02 1.96
N GLY A 107 22.99 -10.49 1.52
CA GLY A 107 22.60 -10.43 0.11
C GLY A 107 23.26 -9.27 -0.63
N TRP A 108 23.92 -9.57 -1.76
CA TRP A 108 24.62 -8.57 -2.58
C TRP A 108 23.81 -8.12 -3.80
N VAL A 109 23.03 -9.04 -4.39
CA VAL A 109 22.30 -8.80 -5.63
C VAL A 109 20.82 -9.03 -5.38
N TYR A 110 20.02 -8.01 -5.69
CA TYR A 110 18.57 -7.99 -5.55
C TYR A 110 17.93 -7.93 -6.93
N ASP A 111 16.96 -8.81 -7.17
CA ASP A 111 16.13 -8.74 -8.38
C ASP A 111 15.04 -7.67 -8.21
N ASN A 112 15.22 -6.54 -8.91
CA ASN A 112 14.30 -5.40 -8.90
C ASN A 112 12.96 -5.70 -9.59
N ILE A 113 12.94 -6.61 -10.57
CA ILE A 113 11.73 -7.00 -11.29
C ILE A 113 10.87 -7.87 -10.38
N LEU A 114 11.48 -8.87 -9.74
CA LEU A 114 10.79 -9.73 -8.77
C LEU A 114 10.28 -8.93 -7.56
N LEU A 115 11.04 -7.92 -7.10
CA LEU A 115 10.59 -6.98 -6.07
C LEU A 115 9.31 -6.26 -6.51
N GLY A 116 9.34 -5.64 -7.70
CA GLY A 116 8.20 -4.93 -8.25
C GLY A 116 6.95 -5.80 -8.35
N ILE A 117 7.09 -7.02 -8.91
CA ILE A 117 5.98 -7.98 -9.06
C ILE A 117 5.40 -8.38 -7.71
N ARG A 118 6.24 -8.72 -6.71
CA ARG A 118 5.76 -9.12 -5.38
C ARG A 118 5.03 -7.98 -4.66
N LEU A 119 5.52 -6.75 -4.75
CA LEU A 119 4.88 -5.58 -4.18
C LEU A 119 3.53 -5.28 -4.84
N VAL A 120 3.48 -5.41 -6.17
CA VAL A 120 2.26 -5.23 -6.95
C VAL A 120 1.22 -6.28 -6.55
N ILE A 121 1.58 -7.57 -6.53
CA ILE A 121 0.65 -8.65 -6.15
C ILE A 121 0.13 -8.44 -4.73
N LEU A 122 1.02 -8.15 -3.78
CA LEU A 122 0.62 -7.86 -2.39
C LEU A 122 -0.35 -6.67 -2.33
N GLY A 123 -0.03 -5.58 -3.03
CA GLY A 123 -0.88 -4.38 -3.08
C GLY A 123 -2.27 -4.65 -3.66
N VAL A 124 -2.35 -5.43 -4.76
CA VAL A 124 -3.62 -5.83 -5.38
C VAL A 124 -4.44 -6.71 -4.45
N VAL A 125 -3.83 -7.73 -3.83
CA VAL A 125 -4.51 -8.62 -2.89
C VAL A 125 -5.08 -7.84 -1.70
N LEU A 126 -4.28 -6.95 -1.09
CA LEU A 126 -4.73 -6.10 0.01
C LEU A 126 -5.87 -5.17 -0.41
N LYS A 127 -5.80 -4.57 -1.61
CA LYS A 127 -6.86 -3.74 -2.19
C LYS A 127 -8.15 -4.54 -2.38
N CYS A 128 -8.09 -5.70 -3.03
CA CYS A 128 -9.26 -6.56 -3.25
C CYS A 128 -9.90 -6.99 -1.93
N LEU A 129 -9.10 -7.41 -0.95
CA LEU A 129 -9.58 -7.80 0.36
C LEU A 129 -10.25 -6.63 1.10
N SER A 130 -9.65 -5.44 1.03
CA SER A 130 -10.21 -4.21 1.61
C SER A 130 -11.55 -3.85 0.98
N THR A 131 -11.64 -3.87 -0.36
CA THR A 131 -12.88 -3.60 -1.08
C THR A 131 -13.95 -4.61 -0.71
N PHE A 132 -13.63 -5.90 -0.66
CA PHE A 132 -14.56 -6.96 -0.28
C PHE A 132 -15.14 -6.75 1.13
N PHE A 133 -14.29 -6.53 2.13
CA PHE A 133 -14.75 -6.27 3.49
C PHE A 133 -15.57 -4.99 3.60
N PHE A 134 -15.19 -3.94 2.87
CA PHE A 134 -15.93 -2.68 2.87
C PHE A 134 -17.32 -2.86 2.25
N THR A 135 -17.42 -3.55 1.10
CA THR A 135 -18.71 -3.87 0.48
C THR A 135 -19.58 -4.73 1.39
N LEU A 136 -19.00 -5.75 2.04
CA LEU A 136 -19.71 -6.59 3.00
C LEU A 136 -20.23 -5.78 4.20
N ALA A 137 -19.39 -4.90 4.75
CA ALA A 137 -19.78 -4.02 5.85
C ALA A 137 -20.92 -3.08 5.44
N LEU A 138 -20.92 -2.55 4.22
CA LEU A 138 -22.02 -1.73 3.70
C LEU A 138 -23.32 -2.51 3.55
N ILE A 139 -23.26 -3.77 3.12
CA ILE A 139 -24.45 -4.64 3.00
C ILE A 139 -25.03 -4.98 4.38
N LEU A 140 -24.17 -5.22 5.38
CA LEU A 140 -24.58 -5.53 6.75
C LEU A 140 -24.94 -4.29 7.58
N TYR A 141 -24.55 -3.10 7.15
CA TYR A 141 -24.81 -1.86 7.86
C TYR A 141 -26.31 -1.55 7.87
N LYS A 142 -26.92 -1.67 9.04
CA LYS A 142 -28.29 -1.23 9.29
C LYS A 142 -28.26 0.19 9.83
N ALA A 143 -28.81 1.14 9.07
CA ALA A 143 -28.91 2.52 9.52
C ALA A 143 -29.72 2.60 10.83
N PRO A 144 -29.29 3.39 11.82
CA PRO A 144 -30.06 3.58 13.04
C PRO A 144 -31.44 4.19 12.69
N PRO A 145 -32.54 3.73 13.31
CA PRO A 145 -33.84 4.36 13.14
C PRO A 145 -33.75 5.83 13.56
N THR A 146 -34.41 6.70 12.79
CA THR A 146 -34.34 8.19 12.86
C THR A 146 -34.91 8.80 14.15
N GLY A 147 -34.90 8.07 15.28
CA GLY A 147 -35.64 8.38 16.49
C GLY A 147 -34.93 9.27 17.53
N ASP A 148 -33.61 9.25 17.65
CA ASP A 148 -32.90 9.92 18.75
C ASP A 148 -31.62 10.63 18.29
N GLN A 149 -31.76 11.59 17.37
CA GLN A 149 -30.73 12.62 17.23
C GLN A 149 -30.96 13.67 18.33
N PRO A 150 -30.03 13.86 19.28
CA PRO A 150 -30.15 14.96 20.23
C PRO A 150 -30.18 16.25 19.42
N LYS A 151 -31.28 17.00 19.52
CA LYS A 151 -31.43 18.32 18.90
C LYS A 151 -30.35 19.22 19.51
N VAL A 152 -29.22 19.35 18.83
CA VAL A 152 -28.21 20.37 19.17
C VAL A 152 -28.83 21.71 18.82
N ASN A 153 -29.39 22.36 19.82
CA ASN A 153 -29.94 23.70 19.68
C ASN A 153 -28.78 24.67 19.38
N PRO A 154 -28.81 25.43 18.26
CA PRO A 154 -27.77 26.40 17.90
C PRO A 154 -27.50 27.47 18.97
N LEU A 155 -28.41 27.61 19.94
CA LEU A 155 -28.33 28.56 21.05
C LEU A 155 -27.38 28.14 22.19
N ASP A 156 -26.98 26.87 22.29
CA ASP A 156 -26.04 26.41 23.33
C ASP A 156 -24.58 26.75 22.96
N ASP A 157 -24.25 26.65 21.66
CA ASP A 157 -22.90 26.88 21.14
C ASP A 157 -22.49 28.37 21.20
N GLY A 158 -23.42 29.28 20.88
CA GLY A 158 -23.18 30.72 20.99
C GLY A 158 -23.02 31.22 22.43
N ARG A 159 -23.54 30.49 23.43
CA ARG A 159 -23.43 30.87 24.85
C ARG A 159 -22.06 30.53 25.44
N LYS A 160 -21.39 29.48 24.94
CA LYS A 160 -20.05 29.08 25.41
C LYS A 160 -18.92 29.96 24.89
N LEU A 161 -19.16 30.77 23.85
CA LEU A 161 -18.18 31.72 23.32
C LEU A 161 -18.23 33.09 24.01
N LEU A 162 -19.21 33.32 24.88
CA LEU A 162 -19.44 34.60 25.58
C LEU A 162 -19.32 34.51 27.10
N SER A 163 -18.84 33.38 27.64
CA SER A 163 -18.52 33.16 29.06
C SER A 163 -17.04 32.85 29.24
#